data_AF-A0A1V5X3A5-F1
#
_entry.id   AF-A0A1V5X3A5-F1
#
_cell.length_a   1.000
_cell.length_b   1.000
_cell.length_c   1.000
_cell.angle_alpha   90.00
_cell.angle_beta   90.00
_cell.angle_gamma   90.00
#
_symmetry.space_group_name_H-M   'P 1'
#
loop_
_entity.id
_entity.type
_entity.pdbx_description
1 polymer ?
#
loop_
_entity_poly.entity_id
_entity_poly.type
_entity_poly.pdbx_seq_one_letter_code
_entity_poly.pdbx_strand_id
1 'polypeptide(L)'
;MCIHNDKSSLADKTVKIISGKYKGSEYRVEDWWDRLGLGSWMFAEGNPACIQYAIRSSGLVDKLPLDNEVLYGKIGCFGHLIHISEVEEIFFEGDENK
;
A
#
# COMPACT_ATOMS: atom_id res chain seq x y z
N MET A 1 4.93 -14.92 -8.33
CA MET A 1 3.67 -14.14 -8.31
C MET A 1 2.69 -14.86 -7.41
N CYS A 2 2.69 -14.53 -6.12
CA CYS A 2 1.74 -15.11 -5.16
C CYS A 2 0.56 -14.16 -5.00
N ILE A 3 -0.64 -14.70 -5.23
CA ILE A 3 -1.92 -14.08 -4.90
C ILE A 3 -2.14 -14.35 -3.41
N HIS A 4 -2.40 -13.32 -2.60
CA HIS A 4 -2.57 -13.47 -1.16
C HIS A 4 -4.01 -13.93 -0.87
N ASN A 5 -4.17 -15.14 -0.35
CA ASN A 5 -5.50 -15.65 0.03
C ASN A 5 -5.95 -15.09 1.39
N ASP A 6 -5.00 -14.88 2.29
CA ASP A 6 -5.21 -14.35 3.63
C ASP A 6 -5.20 -12.81 3.66
N LYS A 7 -5.93 -12.24 4.64
CA LYS A 7 -5.91 -10.79 4.90
C LYS A 7 -4.49 -10.35 5.26
N SER A 8 -4.12 -9.13 4.89
CA SER A 8 -2.84 -8.57 5.33
C SER A 8 -2.86 -8.40 6.85
N SER A 9 -1.75 -8.67 7.52
CA SER A 9 -1.59 -8.37 8.95
C SER A 9 -1.74 -6.86 9.25
N LEU A 10 -1.61 -6.04 8.20
CA LEU A 10 -1.76 -4.59 8.21
C LEU A 10 -3.16 -4.14 7.75
N ALA A 11 -4.08 -5.06 7.44
CA ALA A 11 -5.41 -4.73 6.94
C ALA A 11 -6.20 -3.97 8.01
N ASP A 12 -6.92 -2.93 7.57
CA ASP A 12 -7.65 -1.99 8.43
C ASP A 12 -6.78 -1.21 9.44
N LYS A 13 -5.45 -1.24 9.31
CA LYS A 13 -4.54 -0.47 10.15
C LYS A 13 -4.09 0.83 9.47
N THR A 14 -3.86 1.84 10.28
CA THR A 14 -3.14 3.04 9.82
C THR A 14 -1.64 2.76 9.96
N VAL A 15 -0.89 2.96 8.89
CA VAL A 15 0.58 2.85 8.84
C VAL A 15 1.15 4.19 8.36
N LYS A 16 2.43 4.44 8.65
CA LYS A 16 3.09 5.65 8.20
C LYS A 16 3.98 5.32 7.02
N ILE A 17 3.92 6.13 5.98
CA ILE A 17 4.79 5.95 4.82
C ILE A 17 6.16 6.53 5.17
N ILE A 18 7.19 5.68 5.18
CA ILE A 18 8.56 6.08 5.52
C ILE A 18 9.42 6.34 4.28
N SER A 19 8.98 5.88 3.12
CA SER A 19 9.72 5.97 1.86
C SER A 19 8.82 6.36 0.67
N GLY A 20 9.44 6.89 -0.38
CA GLY A 20 8.77 7.28 -1.62
C GLY A 20 8.06 8.64 -1.57
N LYS A 21 7.17 8.86 -2.55
CA LYS A 21 6.49 10.15 -2.80
C LYS A 21 5.63 10.65 -1.63
N TYR A 22 5.07 9.73 -0.85
CA TYR A 22 4.12 10.05 0.22
C TYR A 22 4.74 10.00 1.62
N LYS A 23 6.08 10.01 1.71
CA LYS A 23 6.81 9.96 2.97
C LYS A 23 6.28 10.98 3.99
N GLY A 24 6.00 10.50 5.20
CA GLY A 24 5.47 11.29 6.30
C GLY A 24 3.94 11.33 6.38
N SER A 25 3.24 10.81 5.38
CA SER A 25 1.76 10.76 5.36
C SER A 25 1.22 9.55 6.11
N GLU A 26 0.05 9.72 6.71
CA GLU A 26 -0.74 8.63 7.28
C GLU A 26 -1.45 7.86 6.17
N TYR A 27 -1.25 6.55 6.14
CA TYR A 27 -1.81 5.65 5.15
C TYR A 27 -2.72 4.65 5.85
N ARG A 28 -4.02 4.75 5.58
CA ARG A 28 -4.98 3.78 6.09
C ARG A 28 -5.05 2.60 5.14
N VAL A 29 -4.42 1.50 5.52
CA VAL A 29 -4.44 0.25 4.76
C VAL A 29 -5.84 -0.34 4.85
N GLU A 30 -6.43 -0.68 3.71
CA GLU A 30 -7.68 -1.43 3.66
C GLU A 30 -7.38 -2.92 3.61
N ASP A 31 -6.70 -3.38 2.56
CA ASP A 31 -6.32 -4.77 2.38
C ASP A 31 -5.23 -4.89 1.31
N TRP A 32 -4.82 -6.12 0.97
CA TRP A 32 -3.99 -6.37 -0.21
C TRP A 32 -4.76 -5.95 -1.48
N TRP A 33 -4.09 -5.21 -2.38
CA TRP A 33 -4.70 -4.87 -3.67
C TRP A 33 -5.17 -6.13 -4.40
N ASP A 34 -4.36 -7.18 -4.35
CA ASP A 34 -4.61 -8.46 -4.98
C ASP A 34 -5.98 -9.08 -4.60
N ARG A 35 -6.42 -8.91 -3.35
CA ARG A 35 -7.76 -9.36 -2.89
C ARG A 35 -8.88 -8.43 -3.33
N LEU A 36 -8.62 -7.13 -3.43
CA LEU A 36 -9.62 -6.13 -3.83
C LEU A 36 -9.85 -6.10 -5.34
N GLY A 37 -8.75 -6.13 -6.10
CA GLY A 37 -8.75 -6.19 -7.57
C GLY A 37 -8.93 -7.59 -8.12
N LEU A 38 -8.98 -8.62 -7.26
CA LEU A 38 -9.03 -10.04 -7.62
C LEU A 38 -7.94 -10.43 -8.63
N GLY A 39 -6.74 -9.86 -8.47
CA GLY A 39 -5.60 -10.07 -9.35
C GLY A 39 -4.52 -8.98 -9.26
N SER A 40 -3.45 -9.14 -10.05
CA SER A 40 -2.32 -8.22 -10.04
C SER A 40 -2.73 -6.82 -10.50
N TRP A 41 -2.18 -5.79 -9.84
CA TRP A 41 -2.35 -4.38 -10.21
C TRP A 41 -1.93 -4.10 -11.66
N MET A 42 -1.05 -4.93 -12.23
CA MET A 42 -0.62 -4.85 -13.63
C MET A 42 -1.77 -5.08 -14.63
N PHE A 43 -2.81 -5.82 -14.24
CA PHE A 43 -3.99 -6.10 -15.07
C PHE A 43 -5.19 -5.20 -14.71
N ALA A 44 -5.03 -4.31 -13.74
CA ALA A 44 -6.09 -3.41 -13.29
C ALA A 44 -6.15 -2.14 -14.16
N GLU A 45 -6.47 -2.32 -15.44
CA GLU A 45 -6.62 -1.24 -16.40
C GLU A 45 -7.78 -0.31 -16.02
N GLY A 46 -7.54 1.00 -16.08
CA GLY A 46 -8.55 2.01 -15.73
C GLY A 46 -8.65 2.37 -14.25
N ASN A 47 -7.95 1.66 -13.35
CA ASN A 47 -7.88 2.11 -11.96
C ASN A 47 -6.78 3.19 -11.79
N PRO A 48 -7.14 4.42 -11.39
CA PRO A 48 -6.17 5.50 -11.27
C PRO A 48 -5.07 5.21 -10.25
N ALA A 49 -5.37 4.44 -9.20
CA ALA A 49 -4.39 4.08 -8.19
C ALA A 49 -3.35 3.08 -8.75
N CYS A 50 -3.78 2.12 -9.57
CA CYS A 50 -2.89 1.15 -10.24
C CYS A 50 -1.99 1.82 -11.28
N ILE A 51 -2.55 2.75 -12.05
CA ILE A 51 -1.76 3.53 -13.02
C ILE A 51 -0.69 4.36 -12.31
N GLN A 52 -1.05 5.00 -11.18
CA GLN A 52 -0.06 5.74 -10.39
C GLN A 52 1.06 4.82 -9.89
N TYR A 53 0.73 3.63 -9.39
CA TYR A 53 1.76 2.68 -8.97
C TYR A 53 2.61 2.18 -10.13
N ALA A 54 2.01 1.89 -11.29
CA ALA A 54 2.72 1.47 -12.49
C ALA A 54 3.78 2.48 -12.93
N ILE A 55 3.44 3.78 -12.89
CA ILE A 55 4.39 4.87 -13.21
C ILE A 55 5.52 4.95 -12.17
N ARG A 56 5.23 4.67 -10.90
CA ARG A 56 6.25 4.66 -9.84
C ARG A 56 7.19 3.46 -9.96
N SER A 57 6.63 2.28 -10.23
CA SER A 57 7.36 1.02 -10.35
C SER A 57 8.13 0.88 -11.66
N SER A 58 7.79 1.65 -12.70
CA SER A 58 8.50 1.64 -13.98
C SER A 58 9.94 2.21 -13.92
N GLY A 59 10.44 2.54 -12.73
CA GLY A 59 11.85 2.89 -12.49
C GLY A 59 12.22 4.35 -12.75
N LEU A 60 11.24 5.22 -13.03
CA LEU A 60 11.48 6.66 -13.24
C LEU A 60 11.55 7.47 -11.94
N VAL A 61 10.99 6.96 -10.83
CA VAL A 61 10.85 7.71 -9.57
C VAL A 61 11.36 6.92 -8.37
N ASP A 62 10.90 5.69 -8.20
CA ASP A 62 11.28 4.83 -7.07
C ASP A 62 11.70 3.45 -7.62
N LYS A 63 12.79 2.86 -7.11
CA LYS A 63 13.17 1.47 -7.44
C LYS A 63 12.27 0.49 -6.69
N LEU A 64 10.98 0.51 -6.99
CA LEU A 64 10.00 -0.36 -6.35
C LEU A 64 9.97 -1.72 -7.03
N PRO A 65 9.88 -2.81 -6.26
CA PRO A 65 9.65 -4.12 -6.81
C PRO A 65 8.28 -4.20 -7.53
N LEU A 66 8.24 -5.01 -8.59
CA LEU A 66 7.07 -5.23 -9.43
C LEU A 66 6.14 -6.32 -8.89
N ASP A 67 6.34 -6.71 -7.63
CA ASP A 67 5.60 -7.78 -6.98
C ASP A 67 4.17 -7.35 -6.61
N ASN A 68 3.35 -8.35 -6.24
CA ASN A 68 1.97 -8.15 -5.77
C ASN A 68 1.89 -7.85 -4.27
N GLU A 69 3.02 -7.61 -3.61
CA GLU A 69 3.11 -7.16 -2.22
C GLU A 69 2.76 -5.67 -2.11
N VAL A 70 1.62 -5.30 -2.68
CA VAL A 70 1.10 -3.94 -2.71
C VAL A 70 -0.17 -3.86 -1.88
N LEU A 71 -0.15 -2.96 -0.92
CA LEU A 71 -1.30 -2.65 -0.10
C LEU A 71 -2.14 -1.60 -0.83
N TYR A 72 -3.44 -1.75 -0.72
CA TYR A 72 -4.38 -0.69 -1.09
C TYR A 72 -4.86 -0.01 0.17
N GLY A 73 -4.97 1.31 0.09
CA GLY A 73 -5.29 2.13 1.22
C GLY A 73 -5.51 3.56 0.80
N LYS A 74 -5.83 4.39 1.79
CA LYS A 74 -6.21 5.78 1.59
C LYS A 74 -5.27 6.71 2.33
N ILE A 75 -4.79 7.72 1.62
CA ILE A 75 -4.07 8.86 2.21
C ILE A 75 -5.06 10.01 2.22
N GLY A 76 -5.58 10.35 3.40
CA GLY A 76 -6.72 11.26 3.50
C GLY A 76 -7.95 10.72 2.76
N CYS A 77 -8.36 11.40 1.68
CA CYS A 77 -9.54 11.04 0.87
C CYS A 77 -9.21 10.27 -0.42
N PHE A 78 -7.93 10.13 -0.78
CA PHE A 78 -7.51 9.53 -2.06
C PHE A 78 -6.97 8.11 -1.87
N GLY A 79 -7.38 7.20 -2.74
CA GLY A 79 -6.90 5.82 -2.78
C GLY A 79 -5.56 5.70 -3.50
N HIS A 80 -4.58 5.07 -2.86
CA HIS A 80 -3.24 4.87 -3.38
C HIS A 80 -2.79 3.43 -3.16
N LEU A 81 -2.01 2.87 -4.09
CA LEU A 81 -1.26 1.64 -3.86
C LEU A 81 0.13 1.99 -3.37
N ILE A 82 0.54 1.32 -2.29
CA ILE A 82 1.85 1.49 -1.67
C ILE A 82 2.45 0.10 -1.44
N HIS A 83 3.75 -0.04 -1.72
CA HIS A 83 4.46 -1.29 -1.48
C HIS A 83 4.74 -1.48 0.01
N ILE A 84 4.74 -2.71 0.53
CA ILE A 84 4.96 -2.98 1.97
C ILE A 84 6.32 -2.43 2.44
N SER A 85 7.33 -2.48 1.56
CA SER A 85 8.67 -1.97 1.88
C SER A 85 8.71 -0.45 2.09
N GLU A 86 7.66 0.28 1.73
CA GLU A 86 7.58 1.74 1.92
C GLU A 86 6.82 2.14 3.20
N VAL A 87 6.16 1.19 3.87
CA VAL A 87 5.34 1.45 5.05
C VAL A 87 6.01 0.94 6.32
N GLU A 88 5.76 1.65 7.40
CA GLU A 88 6.11 1.23 8.76
C GLU A 88 4.84 1.22 9.60
N GLU A 89 4.60 0.10 10.31
CA GLU A 89 3.47 0.00 11.22
C GLU A 89 3.68 1.02 12.35
N ILE A 90 2.79 2.01 12.41
CA ILE A 90 2.69 2.88 13.59
C ILE A 90 1.97 2.06 14.63
N PHE A 91 2.76 1.39 15.48
CA PHE A 91 2.27 0.98 16.78
C PHE A 91 1.85 2.26 17.49
N PHE A 92 0.55 2.51 17.57
CA PHE A 92 0.02 3.34 18.64
C PHE A 92 0.28 2.54 19.90
N GLU A 93 1.47 2.73 20.47
CA GLU A 93 1.75 2.34 21.84
C GLU A 93 0.77 3.15 22.67
N GLY A 94 -0.31 2.49 23.07
CA GLY A 94 -1.25 3.05 24.01
C GLY A 94 -0.48 3.38 25.26
N ASP A 95 -0.30 4.68 25.50
CA ASP A 95 -0.18 5.25 26.83
C ASP A 95 -1.31 4.69 27.72
N GLU A 96 -1.10 3.50 28.30
CA GLU A 96 -1.80 3.06 29.50
C GLU A 96 -0.77 2.95 30.63
N ASN A 97 -0.28 4.12 31.03
CA ASN A 97 0.31 4.30 32.36
C ASN A 97 -0.60 5.24 33.14
N LYS A 98 -1.54 4.68 33.91
CA LYS A 98 -1.79 5.13 35.29
C LYS A 98 -2.67 4.16 36.09
#